data_AF-A0A356IDC8-F1
#
_entry.id   AF-A0A356IDC8-F1
#
_cell.length_a   1.000
_cell.length_b   1.000
_cell.length_c   1.000
_cell.angle_alpha   90.00
_cell.angle_beta   90.00
_cell.angle_gamma   90.00
#
_symmetry.space_group_name_H-M   'P 1'
#
loop_
_entity.id
_entity.type
_entity.pdbx_description
1 polymer ?
#
loop_
_entity_poly.entity_id
_entity_poly.type
_entity_poly.pdbx_seq_one_letter_code
_entity_poly.pdbx_strand_id
1 'polypeptide(L)'
;MRSWPIIGIVLTIIAISGTASFAQTQSESLSVSGLLEPVEILTDRWGIAHIYAENESDLFFAQGFNAARDRLFQFELWRRQATGT
;
A
#
# COMPACT_ATOMS: atom_id res chain seq x y z
N MET A 1 -42.68 17.55 31.17
CA MET A 1 -42.41 17.64 29.71
C MET A 1 -41.40 16.55 29.36
N ARG A 2 -41.80 15.55 28.55
CA ARG A 2 -41.12 14.26 28.40
C ARG A 2 -40.06 14.36 27.28
N SER A 3 -38.79 14.61 27.63
CA SER A 3 -37.64 14.81 26.71
C SER A 3 -37.07 13.52 26.09
N TRP A 4 -37.74 12.38 26.28
CA TRP A 4 -37.36 11.06 25.73
C TRP A 4 -37.10 10.99 24.21
N PRO A 5 -37.76 11.74 23.31
CA PRO A 5 -37.44 11.62 21.87
C PRO A 5 -36.07 12.19 21.51
N ILE A 6 -35.57 13.19 22.25
CA ILE A 6 -34.30 13.87 21.95
C ILE A 6 -33.11 12.95 22.25
N ILE A 7 -33.18 12.23 23.37
CA ILE A 7 -32.13 11.29 23.79
C ILE A 7 -32.02 10.13 22.77
N GLY A 8 -33.14 9.63 22.26
CA GLY A 8 -33.16 8.55 21.27
C GLY A 8 -32.56 8.95 19.91
N ILE A 9 -32.80 10.19 19.47
CA ILE A 9 -32.25 10.74 18.22
C ILE A 9 -30.72 10.92 18.34
N VAL A 10 -30.24 11.44 19.48
CA VAL A 10 -28.80 11.59 19.72
C VAL A 10 -28.08 10.23 19.75
N LEU A 11 -28.69 9.22 20.38
CA LEU A 11 -28.16 7.85 20.41
C LEU A 11 -28.07 7.21 19.02
N THR A 12 -29.03 7.49 18.15
CA THR A 12 -29.02 6.98 16.76
C THR A 12 -28.00 7.70 15.89
N ILE A 13 -27.82 9.01 16.05
CA ILE A 13 -26.79 9.78 15.32
C ILE A 13 -25.37 9.31 15.69
N ILE A 14 -25.13 9.01 16.97
CA ILE A 14 -23.84 8.48 17.44
C ILE A 14 -23.58 7.07 16.87
N ALA A 15 -24.61 6.22 16.78
CA ALA A 15 -24.50 4.89 16.19
C ALA A 15 -24.20 4.91 14.67
N ILE A 16 -24.75 5.89 13.93
CA ILE A 16 -24.51 6.05 12.49
C ILE A 16 -23.11 6.59 12.20
N SER A 17 -22.54 7.39 13.11
CA SER A 17 -21.20 7.98 12.95
C SER A 17 -20.06 6.98 13.19
N GLY A 18 -20.34 5.88 13.91
CA GLY A 18 -19.34 4.88 14.30
C GLY A 18 -18.94 3.87 13.22
N THR A 19 -19.59 3.85 12.05
CA THR A 19 -19.36 2.84 11.00
C THR A 19 -18.59 3.36 9.78
N ALA A 20 -18.15 4.62 9.78
CA ALA A 20 -17.29 5.16 8.73
C ALA A 20 -15.83 4.73 8.96
N SER A 21 -15.51 3.47 8.66
CA SER A 21 -14.12 3.04 8.49
C SER A 21 -13.57 3.67 7.22
N PHE A 22 -12.96 4.84 7.35
CA PHE A 22 -12.14 5.40 6.28
C PHE A 22 -10.94 4.49 6.07
N ALA A 23 -10.76 3.94 4.87
CA ALA A 23 -9.54 3.23 4.50
C ALA A 23 -8.38 4.23 4.59
N GLN A 24 -7.52 4.07 5.60
CA GLN A 24 -6.37 4.93 5.76
C GLN A 24 -5.33 4.56 4.70
N THR A 25 -5.08 5.48 3.77
CA THR A 25 -3.97 5.33 2.81
C THR A 25 -2.67 5.29 3.59
N GLN A 26 -2.05 4.10 3.64
CA GLN A 26 -0.81 3.90 4.35
C GLN A 26 0.35 4.30 3.45
N SER A 27 0.82 5.54 3.59
CA SER A 27 2.03 6.01 2.94
C SER A 27 3.24 5.55 3.75
N GLU A 28 4.09 4.74 3.13
CA GLU A 28 5.31 4.20 3.73
C GLU A 28 6.52 4.79 3.01
N SER A 29 7.41 5.47 3.73
CA SER A 29 8.68 5.97 3.21
C SER A 29 9.81 5.09 3.69
N LEU A 30 10.55 4.47 2.76
CA LEU A 30 11.67 3.59 3.07
C LEU A 30 12.96 4.21 2.53
N SER A 31 14.01 4.22 3.36
CA SER A 31 15.35 4.59 2.92
C SER A 31 16.07 3.33 2.47
N VAL A 32 16.41 3.25 1.18
CA VAL A 32 17.07 2.10 0.59
C VAL A 32 18.43 2.52 0.05
N SER A 33 19.46 1.74 0.37
CA SER A 33 20.80 1.96 -0.18
C SER A 33 20.82 1.59 -1.67
N GLY A 34 21.45 2.42 -2.49
CA GLY A 34 21.61 2.19 -3.94
C GLY A 34 20.71 3.03 -4.84
N LEU A 35 19.72 3.72 -4.28
CA LEU A 35 18.98 4.77 -4.99
C LEU A 35 19.82 6.04 -5.05
N LEU A 36 19.91 6.64 -6.24
CA LEU A 36 20.57 7.93 -6.44
C LEU A 36 19.61 9.09 -6.15
N GLU A 37 18.35 8.91 -6.55
CA GLU A 37 17.27 9.88 -6.42
C GLU A 37 16.01 9.23 -5.82
N PRO A 38 15.06 10.03 -5.27
CA PRO A 38 13.81 9.51 -4.74
C PRO A 38 12.98 8.79 -5.81
N VAL A 39 12.33 7.69 -5.42
CA VAL A 39 11.39 6.94 -6.27
C VAL A 39 10.05 6.82 -5.58
N GLU A 40 8.97 7.03 -6.32
CA GLU A 40 7.61 6.89 -5.85
C GLU A 40 6.95 5.65 -6.48
N ILE A 41 6.30 4.84 -5.65
CA ILE A 41 5.56 3.65 -6.08
C ILE A 41 4.11 3.81 -5.64
N LEU A 42 3.20 3.93 -6.61
CA LEU A 42 1.76 4.05 -6.39
C LEU A 42 1.04 2.78 -6.83
N THR A 43 0.35 2.12 -5.92
CA THR A 43 -0.44 0.93 -6.24
C THR A 43 -1.88 1.32 -6.50
N ASP A 44 -2.40 0.95 -7.68
CA ASP A 44 -3.79 1.19 -8.03
C ASP A 44 -4.76 0.24 -7.30
N ARG A 45 -6.06 0.41 -7.56
CA ARG A 45 -7.12 -0.42 -6.98
C ARG A 45 -7.10 -1.90 -7.40
N TRP A 46 -6.37 -2.25 -8.45
CA TRP A 46 -6.20 -3.60 -8.96
C TRP A 46 -4.86 -4.23 -8.51
N GLY A 47 -4.06 -3.52 -7.72
CA GLY A 47 -2.76 -3.99 -7.25
C GLY A 47 -1.63 -3.77 -8.27
N ILE A 48 -1.83 -2.95 -9.30
CA ILE A 48 -0.81 -2.63 -10.29
C ILE A 48 0.03 -1.46 -9.76
N ALA A 49 1.34 -1.66 -9.69
CA ALA A 49 2.28 -0.63 -9.27
C ALA A 49 2.68 0.27 -10.45
N HIS A 50 2.51 1.57 -10.25
CA HIS A 50 3.03 2.64 -11.10
C HIS A 50 4.27 3.23 -10.43
N ILE A 51 5.41 3.13 -11.09
CA ILE A 51 6.73 3.51 -10.54
C ILE A 51 7.20 4.77 -11.26
N TYR A 52 7.55 5.80 -10.49
CA TYR A 52 8.05 7.08 -10.99
C TYR A 52 9.45 7.34 -10.44
N ALA A 53 10.41 7.55 -11.33
CA ALA A 53 11.81 7.81 -11.00
C ALA A 53 12.38 8.86 -11.96
N GLU A 54 13.37 9.61 -11.49
CA GLU A 54 14.05 10.67 -12.27
C GLU A 54 15.10 10.11 -13.26
N ASN A 55 15.54 8.87 -13.05
CA ASN A 55 16.51 8.20 -13.91
C ASN A 55 16.18 6.72 -14.13
N GLU A 56 16.69 6.16 -15.24
CA GLU A 56 16.41 4.78 -15.64
C GLU A 56 16.99 3.75 -14.67
N SER A 57 18.15 4.03 -14.07
CA SER A 57 18.81 3.12 -13.13
C SER A 57 17.93 2.87 -11.90
N ASP A 58 17.43 3.95 -11.30
CA ASP A 58 16.56 3.90 -10.13
C ASP A 58 15.17 3.33 -10.48
N LEU A 59 14.68 3.57 -11.71
CA LEU A 59 13.44 2.95 -12.21
C LEU A 59 13.55 1.43 -12.23
N PHE A 60 14.62 0.88 -12.83
CA PHE A 60 14.82 -0.56 -12.90
C PHE A 60 15.09 -1.17 -11.53
N PHE A 61 15.84 -0.46 -10.67
CA PHE A 61 16.06 -0.87 -9.29
C PHE A 61 14.73 -1.01 -8.53
N ALA A 62 13.88 0.03 -8.59
CA ALA A 62 12.59 0.04 -7.93
C ALA A 62 11.60 -0.98 -8.53
N GLN A 63 11.65 -1.22 -9.84
CA GLN A 63 10.87 -2.28 -10.48
C GLN A 63 11.23 -3.66 -9.92
N GLY A 64 12.52 -3.95 -9.79
CA GLY A 64 13.00 -5.18 -9.16
C GLY A 64 12.57 -5.29 -7.70
N PHE A 65 12.71 -4.20 -6.93
CA PHE A 65 12.26 -4.12 -5.55
C PHE A 65 10.76 -4.40 -5.42
N ASN A 66 9.92 -3.76 -6.23
CA ASN A 66 8.47 -3.95 -6.20
C ASN A 66 8.08 -5.39 -6.57
N ALA A 67 8.70 -5.96 -7.60
CA ALA A 67 8.44 -7.34 -8.00
C ALA A 67 8.86 -8.34 -6.89
N ALA A 68 10.00 -8.10 -6.24
CA ALA A 68 10.46 -8.92 -5.12
C ALA A 68 9.53 -8.78 -3.90
N ARG A 69 9.04 -7.57 -3.58
CA ARG A 69 8.11 -7.34 -2.46
C ARG A 69 6.94 -8.32 -2.45
N ASP A 70 6.34 -8.56 -3.62
CA ASP A 70 5.15 -9.41 -3.74
C ASP A 70 5.48 -10.86 -4.12
N ARG A 71 6.59 -11.09 -4.84
CA ARG A 71 6.88 -12.38 -5.48
C ARG A 71 8.24 -12.97 -5.14
N LEU A 72 8.88 -12.55 -4.04
CA LEU A 72 10.22 -13.01 -3.66
C LEU A 72 10.35 -14.53 -3.69
N PHE A 73 9.37 -15.25 -3.12
CA PHE A 73 9.39 -16.70 -3.10
C PHE A 73 9.38 -17.31 -4.51
N GLN A 74 8.57 -16.77 -5.42
CA GLN A 74 8.48 -17.26 -6.80
C GLN A 74 9.80 -17.00 -7.54
N PHE A 75 10.39 -15.81 -7.36
CA PHE A 75 11.69 -15.48 -7.94
C PHE A 75 12.80 -16.40 -7.44
N GLU A 76 12.85 -16.69 -6.14
CA GLU A 76 13.85 -17.60 -5.59
C GLU A 76 13.65 -19.04 -6.09
N LEU A 77 12.41 -19.52 -6.20
CA LEU A 77 12.12 -20.84 -6.76
C LEU A 77 12.55 -20.92 -8.24
N TRP A 78 12.22 -19.93 -9.06
CA TRP A 78 12.65 -19.88 -10.45
C TRP A 78 14.17 -19.78 -10.59
N ARG A 79 14.83 -18.99 -9.74
CA ARG A 79 16.29 -18.90 -9.70
C ARG A 79 16.92 -20.27 -9.43
N ARG A 80 16.39 -21.02 -8.46
CA ARG A 80 16.85 -22.38 -8.13
C ARG A 80 16.63 -23.37 -9.26
N GLN A 81 15.44 -23.36 -9.86
CA GLN A 81 15.13 -24.20 -11.03
C GLN A 81 16.06 -23.91 -12.21
N ALA A 82 16.33 -22.63 -12.48
CA ALA A 82 17.22 -22.22 -13.56
C ALA A 82 18.69 -22.55 -13.28
N THR A 83 19.12 -22.50 -12.02
CA THR A 83 20.53 -22.76 -11.62
C THR A 83 20.78 -24.25 -11.33
N GLY A 84 19.73 -25.05 -11.15
CA GLY A 84 19.83 -26.47 -10.80
C GLY A 84 20.23 -26.73 -9.33
N THR A 85 19.88 -25.81 -8.42
CA THR A 85 20.15 -25.91 -6.96
C THR A 85 18.91 -26.25 -6.17
#